data_AF-A0A7V9V6P9-F1
#
_entry.id   AF-A0A7V9V6P9-F1
#
_cell.length_a   1.000
_cell.length_b   1.000
_cell.length_c   1.000
_cell.angle_alpha   90.00
_cell.angle_beta   90.00
_cell.angle_gamma   90.00
#
_symmetry.space_group_name_H-M   'P 1'
#
loop_
_entity.id
_entity.type
_entity.pdbx_description
1 polymer ?
#
loop_
_entity_poly.entity_id
_entity_poly.type
_entity_poly.pdbx_seq_one_letter_code
_entity_poly.pdbx_strand_id
1 'polypeptide(L)'
;MKVEISHPEKVLFPDVGVTKGELAAYYERVAEWMLPHVRNRPLSMQRAPAGIQGHVFFHKDAPEHFPAWVGRVEAEKRGGTVTHALA
;
A
#
# COMPACT_ATOMS: atom_id res chain seq x y z
N MET A 1 -1.96 -11.41 -13.88
CA MET A 1 -2.17 -10.12 -13.17
C MET A 1 -0.80 -9.44 -13.09
N LYS A 2 -0.67 -8.16 -13.42
CA LYS A 2 0.64 -7.48 -13.44
C LYS A 2 0.52 -6.14 -12.72
N VAL A 3 1.50 -5.86 -11.86
CA VAL A 3 1.70 -4.56 -11.22
C VAL A 3 3.00 -4.00 -11.77
N GLU A 4 2.98 -2.79 -12.30
CA GLU A 4 4.18 -2.10 -12.75
C GLU A 4 4.78 -1.28 -11.59
N ILE A 5 6.06 -1.49 -11.33
CA ILE A 5 6.83 -0.69 -10.37
C ILE A 5 7.65 0.30 -11.19
N SER A 6 7.14 1.52 -11.36
CA SER A 6 7.93 2.62 -11.94
C SER A 6 9.11 2.95 -11.02
N HIS A 7 10.24 3.45 -11.52
CA HIS A 7 11.41 3.88 -10.69
C HIS A 7 11.78 2.90 -9.55
N PRO A 8 12.01 1.60 -9.82
CA PRO A 8 12.32 0.61 -8.80
C PRO A 8 13.59 0.93 -8.00
N GLU A 9 14.55 1.62 -8.61
CA GLU A 9 15.82 2.06 -8.04
C GLU A 9 15.69 3.19 -7.01
N LYS A 10 14.51 3.81 -6.89
CA LYS A 10 14.29 4.91 -5.95
C LYS A 10 14.48 4.44 -4.50
N VAL A 11 15.45 5.04 -3.81
CA VAL A 11 15.69 4.83 -2.36
C VAL A 11 14.52 5.38 -1.55
N LEU A 12 13.91 4.54 -0.73
CA LEU A 12 12.83 4.91 0.20
C LEU A 12 13.31 4.99 1.65
N PHE A 13 14.33 4.21 2.02
CA PHE A 13 14.94 4.19 3.36
C PHE A 13 16.42 4.56 3.25
N PRO A 14 16.77 5.85 3.34
CA PRO A 14 18.12 6.34 3.03
C PRO A 14 19.19 5.81 3.99
N ASP A 15 18.87 5.64 5.28
CA ASP A 15 19.83 5.20 6.31
C ASP A 15 20.36 3.78 6.07
N VAL A 16 19.61 2.95 5.34
CA VAL A 16 19.95 1.54 5.03
C VAL A 16 19.97 1.26 3.52
N GLY A 17 19.77 2.27 2.68
CA GLY A 17 19.81 2.15 1.22
C GLY A 17 18.66 1.40 0.55
N VAL A 18 17.58 1.04 1.27
CA VAL A 18 16.51 0.19 0.70
C VAL A 18 15.68 0.95 -0.34
N THR A 19 15.55 0.34 -1.51
CA THR A 19 14.85 0.85 -2.69
C THR A 19 13.38 0.43 -2.74
N LYS A 20 12.60 1.07 -3.62
CA LYS A 20 11.19 0.73 -3.86
C LYS A 20 11.02 -0.68 -4.44
N GLY A 21 11.92 -1.08 -5.34
CA GLY A 21 11.93 -2.44 -5.89
C GLY A 21 12.17 -3.49 -4.81
N GLU A 22 13.13 -3.25 -3.91
CA GLU A 22 13.42 -4.15 -2.80
C GLU A 22 12.27 -4.23 -1.79
N LEU A 23 11.61 -3.12 -1.49
CA LEU A 23 10.41 -3.11 -0.65
C LEU A 23 9.27 -3.94 -1.27
N ALA A 24 9.05 -3.82 -2.58
CA ALA A 24 8.06 -4.62 -3.27
C ALA A 24 8.41 -6.11 -3.26
N ALA A 25 9.68 -6.45 -3.53
CA ALA A 25 10.18 -7.83 -3.45
C ALA A 25 10.11 -8.38 -2.02
N TYR A 26 10.27 -7.54 -0.99
CA TYR A 26 10.05 -7.93 0.39
C TYR A 26 8.59 -8.35 0.63
N TYR A 27 7.62 -7.52 0.22
CA TYR A 27 6.20 -7.85 0.35
C TYR A 27 5.82 -9.12 -0.41
N GLU A 28 6.37 -9.34 -1.61
CA GLU A 28 6.20 -10.58 -2.35
C GLU A 28 6.72 -11.78 -1.56
N ARG A 29 7.95 -11.71 -1.03
CA ARG A 29 8.54 -12.79 -0.23
C ARG A 29 7.70 -13.11 1.00
N VAL A 30 7.20 -12.10 1.72
CA VAL A 30 6.48 -12.34 2.99
C VAL A 30 4.97 -12.58 2.82
N ALA A 31 4.45 -12.51 1.59
CA ALA A 31 3.01 -12.52 1.32
C ALA A 31 2.30 -13.75 1.90
N GLU A 32 2.89 -14.94 1.76
CA GLU A 32 2.30 -16.21 2.24
C GLU A 32 2.01 -16.17 3.74
N TRP A 33 2.91 -15.57 4.53
CA TRP A 33 2.75 -15.44 5.97
C TRP A 33 1.94 -14.21 6.37
N MET A 34 2.03 -13.11 5.61
CA MET A 34 1.34 -11.85 5.93
C MET A 34 -0.17 -11.93 5.65
N LEU A 35 -0.56 -12.45 4.47
CA LEU A 35 -1.94 -12.39 3.98
C LEU A 35 -2.98 -13.03 4.90
N PRO A 36 -2.74 -14.18 5.57
CA PRO A 36 -3.69 -14.74 6.53
C PRO A 36 -4.13 -13.77 7.64
N HIS A 37 -3.28 -12.81 7.99
CA HIS A 37 -3.55 -11.84 9.05
C HIS A 37 -4.30 -10.60 8.56
N VAL A 38 -4.07 -10.19 7.31
CA VAL A 38 -4.58 -8.92 6.76
C VAL A 38 -5.68 -9.08 5.72
N ARG A 39 -5.85 -10.27 5.14
CA ARG A 39 -6.85 -10.53 4.10
C ARG A 39 -8.26 -10.19 4.59
N ASN A 40 -9.09 -9.65 3.69
CA ASN A 40 -10.46 -9.23 3.99
C ASN A 40 -10.60 -8.20 5.12
N ARG A 41 -9.53 -7.45 5.45
CA ARG A 41 -9.59 -6.32 6.40
C ARG A 41 -9.47 -4.98 5.65
N PRO A 42 -10.26 -3.96 6.00
CA PRO A 42 -10.10 -2.61 5.46
C PRO A 42 -8.68 -2.07 5.72
N LEU A 43 -7.93 -1.77 4.67
CA LEU A 43 -6.57 -1.26 4.80
C LEU A 43 -6.54 0.26 4.93
N SER A 44 -5.68 0.76 5.82
CA SER A 44 -5.24 2.16 5.83
C SER A 44 -3.78 2.19 5.40
N MET A 45 -3.47 2.88 4.30
CA MET A 45 -2.11 2.90 3.75
C MET A 45 -1.36 4.14 4.24
N GLN A 46 -0.22 3.95 4.90
CA GLN A 46 0.72 5.04 5.13
C GLN A 46 1.67 5.11 3.92
N ARG A 47 1.71 6.26 3.24
CA ARG A 47 2.45 6.44 1.99
C ARG A 47 3.54 7.48 2.14
N ALA A 48 4.72 7.18 1.60
CA ALA A 48 5.88 8.06 1.58
C ALA A 48 6.44 8.16 0.14
N PRO A 49 5.80 8.89 -0.79
CA PRO A 49 6.19 8.89 -2.20
C PRO A 49 7.62 9.38 -2.46
N ALA A 50 8.13 10.25 -1.58
CA ALA A 50 9.48 10.80 -1.62
C ALA A 50 10.50 10.04 -0.74
N GLY A 51 10.12 8.93 -0.11
CA GLY A 51 10.91 8.24 0.91
C GLY A 51 10.52 8.65 2.33
N ILE A 52 10.96 7.89 3.35
CA ILE A 52 10.48 8.01 4.73
C ILE A 52 10.86 9.32 5.44
N GLN A 53 11.89 10.01 4.95
CA GLN A 53 12.31 11.33 5.46
C GLN A 53 11.52 12.49 4.81
N GLY A 54 10.73 12.19 3.77
CA GLY A 54 9.88 13.17 3.10
C GLY A 54 8.48 13.26 3.72
N HIS A 55 7.53 13.80 2.95
CA HIS A 55 6.14 13.86 3.36
C HIS A 55 5.50 12.46 3.43
N VAL A 56 4.92 12.13 4.59
CA VAL A 56 4.22 10.88 4.87
C VAL A 56 2.76 11.18 5.20
N PHE A 57 1.82 10.44 4.62
CA PHE A 57 0.39 10.64 4.85
C PHE A 57 -0.38 9.33 4.86
N PHE A 58 -1.57 9.36 5.47
CA PHE A 58 -2.51 8.24 5.43
C PHE A 58 -3.48 8.35 4.26
N HIS A 59 -3.65 7.25 3.54
CA HIS A 59 -4.60 7.10 2.46
C HIS A 59 -5.56 5.95 2.81
N LYS A 60 -6.76 6.32 3.25
CA LYS A 60 -7.81 5.37 3.64
C LYS A 60 -8.78 5.10 2.50
N ASP A 61 -9.15 6.17 1.79
CA ASP A 61 -10.06 6.10 0.66
C ASP A 61 -9.33 5.52 -0.56
N ALA A 62 -9.85 4.44 -1.10
CA ALA A 62 -9.23 3.66 -2.14
C ALA A 62 -9.31 4.44 -3.46
N PRO A 63 -8.17 4.76 -4.11
CA PRO A 63 -8.20 5.57 -5.32
C PRO A 63 -8.95 4.91 -6.47
N GLU A 64 -9.64 5.68 -7.30
CA GLU A 64 -10.34 5.15 -8.47
C GLU A 64 -9.40 4.43 -9.45
N HIS A 65 -8.14 4.89 -9.57
CA HIS A 65 -7.14 4.30 -10.46
C HIS A 65 -6.55 2.98 -9.95
N PHE A 66 -6.90 2.51 -8.75
CA PHE A 66 -6.49 1.17 -8.33
C PHE A 66 -7.11 0.12 -9.27
N PRO A 67 -6.37 -0.93 -9.66
CA PRO A 67 -6.87 -1.93 -10.57
C PRO A 67 -8.20 -2.55 -10.10
N ALA A 68 -9.07 -2.88 -11.04
CA ALA A 68 -10.41 -3.42 -10.75
C ALA A 68 -10.41 -4.73 -9.94
N TRP A 69 -9.29 -5.47 -9.95
CA TRP A 69 -9.12 -6.70 -9.17
C TRP A 69 -8.78 -6.46 -7.70
N VAL A 70 -8.46 -5.22 -7.29
CA VAL A 70 -8.25 -4.88 -5.88
C VAL A 70 -9.61 -4.77 -5.21
N GLY A 71 -9.87 -5.64 -4.24
CA GLY A 71 -11.11 -5.64 -3.47
C GLY A 71 -11.31 -4.32 -2.72
N ARG A 72 -12.57 -3.92 -2.55
CA ARG A 72 -12.95 -2.70 -1.85
C ARG A 72 -14.11 -2.96 -0.90
N VAL A 73 -14.16 -2.22 0.19
CA VAL A 73 -15.28 -2.25 1.12
C VAL A 73 -15.58 -0.85 1.63
N GLU A 74 -16.85 -0.49 1.64
CA GLU A 74 -17.29 0.75 2.27
C GLU A 74 -17.39 0.55 3.79
N ALA A 75 -16.89 1.52 4.55
CA ALA A 75 -16.99 1.54 6.00
C ALA A 75 -17.59 2.87 6.48
N GLU A 76 -18.46 2.78 7.49
CA GLU A 76 -19.03 3.95 8.15
C GLU A 76 -17.97 4.71 8.96
N LYS A 77 -18.08 6.04 8.94
CA LYS A 77 -17.32 6.94 9.80
C LYS A 77 -18.21 8.07 10.28
N ARG A 78 -17.75 8.83 11.28
CA ARG A 78 -18.44 10.04 11.71
C ARG A 78 -18.62 10.99 10.52
N GLY A 79 -19.87 11.26 10.15
CA GLY A 79 -20.21 12.20 9.07
C GLY A 79 -20.09 11.64 7.65
N GLY A 80 -20.10 10.32 7.45
CA GLY A 80 -20.22 9.72 6.12
C GLY A 80 -19.60 8.33 6.02
N THR A 81 -19.09 7.98 4.85
CA THR A 81 -18.41 6.71 4.58
C THR A 81 -16.98 6.92 4.08
N VAL A 82 -16.22 5.83 4.00
CA VAL A 82 -14.92 5.76 3.35
C VAL A 82 -14.79 4.39 2.67
N THR A 83 -14.28 4.37 1.44
CA THR A 83 -14.07 3.11 0.72
C THR A 83 -12.64 2.64 0.94
N HIS A 84 -12.45 1.55 1.65
CA HIS A 84 -11.11 0.99 1.88
C HIS A 84 -10.75 -0.05 0.82
N ALA A 85 -9.45 -0.19 0.54
CA ALA A 85 -8.93 -1.34 -0.18
C ALA A 85 -8.85 -2.58 0.74
N LEU A 86 -8.98 -3.77 0.15
CA LEU A 86 -8.81 -5.06 0.80
C LEU A 86 -7.52 -5.74 0.32
N ALA A 87 -6.85 -6.46 1.23
CA ALA A 87 -5.79 -7.42 0.91
C ALA A 87 -6.37 -8.79 0.53
#